data_AF-A0A920ED53-F1
#
_entry.id   AF-A0A920ED53-F1
#
_cell.length_a   1.000
_cell.length_b   1.000
_cell.length_c   1.000
_cell.angle_alpha   90.00
_cell.angle_beta   90.00
_cell.angle_gamma   90.00
#
_symmetry.space_group_name_H-M   'P 1'
#
loop_
_entity.id
_entity.type
_entity.pdbx_description
1 polymer ?
#
loop_
_entity_poly.entity_id
_entity_poly.type
_entity_poly.pdbx_seq_one_letter_code
_entity_poly.pdbx_strand_id
1 'polypeptide(L)'
;MAFDESQLIASAQQGNASAVERLLEHYYDYIFSICRKVTGNIDDANEATQETLISVVRNIPSFKSTAKFSTWVYRIATNAALDEIQLEGQLLNSTKTLSFLKPQKS
;
A
#
# COMPACT_ATOMS: atom_id res chain seq x y z
N MET A 1 -11.66 25.09 -3.08
CA MET A 1 -12.31 24.51 -1.88
C MET A 1 -11.24 23.89 -1.02
N ALA A 2 -11.23 24.14 0.29
CA ALA A 2 -10.28 23.52 1.21
C ALA A 2 -10.52 22.00 1.25
N PHE A 3 -9.46 21.23 1.46
CA PHE A 3 -9.56 19.79 1.71
C PHE A 3 -10.13 19.60 3.13
N ASP A 4 -11.35 19.08 3.23
CA ASP A 4 -11.97 18.69 4.50
C ASP A 4 -11.84 17.17 4.68
N GLU A 5 -10.75 16.77 5.35
CA GLU A 5 -10.42 15.38 5.60
C GLU A 5 -11.55 14.65 6.34
N SER A 6 -12.08 15.26 7.39
CA SER A 6 -13.09 14.64 8.25
C SER A 6 -14.40 14.39 7.50
N GLN A 7 -14.84 15.36 6.68
CA GLN A 7 -16.04 15.21 5.87
C GLN A 7 -15.87 14.14 4.79
N LEU A 8 -14.70 14.09 4.14
CA LEU A 8 -14.40 13.08 3.13
C LEU A 8 -14.35 11.68 3.74
N ILE A 9 -13.73 11.52 4.91
CA ILE A 9 -13.71 10.23 5.64
C ILE A 9 -15.13 9.80 5.97
N ALA A 10 -15.95 10.68 6.56
CA ALA A 10 -17.33 10.33 6.91
C ALA A 10 -18.17 9.92 5.68
N SER A 11 -17.96 10.57 4.54
CA SER A 11 -18.64 10.25 3.28
C SER A 11 -18.13 8.95 2.67
N ALA A 12 -16.82 8.72 2.70
CA ALA A 12 -16.18 7.50 2.23
C ALA A 12 -16.63 6.27 3.04
N GLN A 13 -16.80 6.42 4.35
CA GLN A 13 -17.35 5.38 5.24
C GLN A 13 -18.78 4.97 4.88
N GLN A 14 -19.54 5.87 4.25
CA GLN A 14 -20.91 5.60 3.76
C GLN A 14 -20.92 5.03 2.33
N GLY A 15 -19.76 4.73 1.74
CA GLY A 15 -19.65 4.16 0.39
C GLY A 15 -19.63 5.20 -0.73
N ASN A 16 -19.40 6.49 -0.44
CA ASN A 16 -19.25 7.50 -1.48
C ASN A 16 -17.91 7.33 -2.21
N ALA A 17 -17.97 6.82 -3.45
CA ALA A 17 -16.78 6.55 -4.27
C ALA A 17 -15.94 7.81 -4.56
N SER A 18 -16.56 8.95 -4.84
CA SER A 18 -15.83 10.20 -5.09
C SER A 18 -15.12 10.74 -3.85
N ALA A 19 -15.67 10.48 -2.66
CA ALA A 19 -14.99 10.84 -1.41
C ALA A 19 -13.77 9.94 -1.15
N VAL A 20 -13.88 8.65 -1.45
CA VAL A 20 -12.75 7.70 -1.41
C VAL A 20 -11.67 8.15 -2.39
N GLU A 21 -12.02 8.40 -3.65
CA GLU A 21 -11.09 8.84 -4.69
C GLU A 21 -10.31 10.08 -4.26
N ARG A 22 -10.98 11.14 -3.79
CA ARG A 22 -10.30 12.35 -3.29
C ARG A 22 -9.38 12.10 -2.10
N LEU A 23 -9.72 11.17 -1.20
CA LEU A 23 -8.82 10.79 -0.11
C LEU A 23 -7.58 10.08 -0.65
N LEU A 24 -7.76 9.12 -1.56
CA LEU A 24 -6.64 8.36 -2.14
C LEU A 24 -5.71 9.27 -2.94
N GLU A 25 -6.24 10.16 -3.78
CA GLU A 25 -5.46 11.15 -4.52
C GLU A 25 -4.64 12.03 -3.58
N HIS A 26 -5.25 12.51 -2.48
CA HIS A 26 -4.55 13.34 -1.51
C HIS A 26 -3.42 12.59 -0.79
N TYR A 27 -3.61 11.30 -0.52
CA TYR A 27 -2.67 10.49 0.25
C TYR A 27 -1.68 9.69 -0.61
N TYR A 28 -1.83 9.68 -1.93
CA TYR A 28 -1.01 8.88 -2.84
C TYR A 28 0.49 9.14 -2.67
N ASP A 29 0.93 10.40 -2.79
CA ASP A 29 2.34 10.77 -2.69
C ASP A 29 2.93 10.45 -1.31
N TYR A 30 2.11 10.58 -0.25
CA TYR A 30 2.51 10.25 1.11
C TYR A 30 2.72 8.73 1.27
N ILE A 31 1.77 7.93 0.78
CA ILE A 31 1.87 6.46 0.78
C ILE A 31 3.10 6.02 0.00
N PHE A 32 3.24 6.51 -1.24
CA PHE A 32 4.37 6.18 -2.09
C PHE A 32 5.70 6.53 -1.43
N SER A 33 5.80 7.69 -0.77
CA SER A 33 7.01 8.08 -0.04
C SER A 33 7.36 7.11 1.10
N ILE A 34 6.36 6.59 1.82
CA ILE A 34 6.57 5.60 2.88
C ILE A 34 7.04 4.28 2.28
N CYS A 35 6.30 3.75 1.30
CA CYS A 35 6.63 2.50 0.64
C CYS A 35 8.05 2.57 0.05
N ARG A 36 8.39 3.64 -0.65
CA ARG A 36 9.71 3.88 -1.25
C ARG A 36 10.86 3.94 -0.24
N LYS A 37 10.61 4.45 0.97
CA LYS A 37 11.61 4.44 2.06
C LYS A 37 11.82 3.05 2.63
N VAL A 38 10.78 2.24 2.70
CA VAL A 38 10.84 0.89 3.26
C VAL A 38 11.43 -0.09 2.25
N THR A 39 10.91 -0.13 1.01
CA THR A 39 11.33 -1.10 -0.03
C THR A 39 12.68 -0.80 -0.66
N GLY A 40 13.06 0.48 -0.74
CA GLY A 40 14.37 0.87 -1.28
C GLY A 40 14.53 0.73 -2.80
N ASN A 41 13.47 0.37 -3.55
CA ASN A 41 13.41 0.46 -5.02
C ASN A 41 12.02 0.95 -5.49
N ILE A 42 11.86 1.30 -6.78
CA ILE A 42 10.65 1.97 -7.29
C ILE A 42 9.54 0.94 -7.55
N ASP A 43 9.92 -0.24 -8.05
CA ASP A 43 8.99 -1.26 -8.49
C ASP A 43 8.22 -1.83 -7.29
N ASP A 44 8.92 -2.26 -6.25
CA ASP A 44 8.32 -2.73 -5.01
C ASP A 44 7.53 -1.62 -4.29
N ALA A 45 7.99 -0.37 -4.41
CA ALA A 45 7.26 0.76 -3.84
C ALA A 45 5.91 0.98 -4.53
N ASN A 46 5.84 0.81 -5.85
CA ASN A 46 4.59 0.90 -6.59
C ASN A 46 3.64 -0.24 -6.19
N GLU A 47 4.14 -1.47 -6.10
CA GLU A 47 3.34 -2.63 -5.69
C GLU A 47 2.76 -2.44 -4.29
N ALA A 48 3.61 -2.11 -3.32
CA ALA A 48 3.18 -1.84 -1.94
C ALA A 48 2.22 -0.64 -1.84
N THR A 49 2.39 0.39 -2.69
CA THR A 49 1.47 1.54 -2.75
C THR A 49 0.09 1.10 -3.21
N GLN A 50 0.01 0.29 -4.27
CA GLN A 50 -1.27 -0.23 -4.77
C GLN A 50 -1.98 -1.08 -3.72
N GLU A 51 -1.27 -2.01 -3.08
CA GLU A 51 -1.85 -2.83 -2.02
C GLU A 51 -2.33 -1.97 -0.84
N THR A 52 -1.58 -0.92 -0.49
CA THR A 52 -1.99 0.04 0.54
C THR A 52 -3.28 0.76 0.17
N LEU A 53 -3.39 1.28 -1.06
CA LEU A 53 -4.60 1.97 -1.52
C LEU A 53 -5.82 1.03 -1.48
N ILE A 54 -5.67 -0.20 -1.96
CA ILE A 54 -6.70 -1.25 -1.91
C ILE A 54 -7.10 -1.53 -0.46
N SER A 55 -6.11 -1.69 0.43
CA SER A 55 -6.33 -1.92 1.85
C SER A 55 -7.02 -0.74 2.54
N VAL A 56 -6.71 0.51 2.16
CA VAL A 56 -7.41 1.70 2.64
C VAL A 56 -8.88 1.66 2.22
N VAL A 57 -9.17 1.42 0.94
CA VAL A 57 -10.57 1.33 0.44
C VAL A 57 -11.35 0.24 1.16
N ARG A 58 -10.75 -0.94 1.35
CA ARG A 58 -11.40 -2.07 2.03
C ARG A 58 -11.69 -1.78 3.51
N ASN A 59 -10.79 -1.07 4.18
CA ASN A 59 -10.85 -0.91 5.63
C ASN A 59 -11.37 0.46 6.09
N ILE A 60 -11.54 1.45 5.20
CA ILE A 60 -12.03 2.78 5.57
C ILE A 60 -13.38 2.77 6.32
N PRO A 61 -14.36 1.88 6.04
CA PRO A 61 -15.59 1.80 6.83
C PRO A 61 -15.36 1.45 8.31
N SER A 62 -14.25 0.77 8.61
CA SER A 62 -13.86 0.37 9.98
C SER A 62 -12.95 1.38 10.68
N PHE A 63 -12.49 2.42 9.98
CA PHE A 63 -11.59 3.42 10.54
C PHE A 63 -12.25 4.17 11.70
N LYS A 64 -11.55 4.21 12.84
CA LYS A 64 -12.01 4.94 14.04
C LYS A 64 -11.29 6.28 14.11
N SER A 65 -12.07 7.37 14.19
CA SER A 65 -11.57 8.75 14.30
C SER A 65 -10.79 9.07 15.59
N THR A 66 -10.48 8.07 16.43
CA THR A 66 -9.66 8.25 17.64
C THR A 66 -8.17 8.43 17.32
N ALA A 67 -7.74 8.11 16.10
CA ALA A 67 -6.39 8.36 15.60
C ALA A 67 -6.45 9.24 14.34
N LYS A 68 -5.35 9.93 14.01
CA LYS A 68 -5.23 10.65 12.75
C LYS A 68 -5.25 9.68 11.58
N PHE A 69 -5.94 10.04 10.50
CA PHE A 69 -6.03 9.21 9.30
C PHE A 69 -4.63 8.93 8.71
N SER A 70 -3.77 9.95 8.66
CA SER A 70 -2.36 9.79 8.25
C SER A 70 -1.59 8.74 9.06
N THR A 71 -1.80 8.66 10.38
CA THR A 71 -1.18 7.63 11.22
C THR A 71 -1.70 6.23 10.90
N TRP A 72 -2.99 6.11 10.61
CA TRP A 72 -3.60 4.84 10.21
C TRP A 72 -3.09 4.38 8.84
N VAL A 73 -3.06 5.28 7.84
CA VAL A 73 -2.48 5.05 6.51
C VAL A 73 -1.00 4.66 6.62
N TYR A 74 -0.22 5.35 7.45
CA TYR A 74 1.19 5.03 7.66
C TYR A 74 1.41 3.57 8.09
N ARG A 75 0.57 3.06 8.99
CA ARG A 75 0.66 1.67 9.47
C ARG A 75 0.35 0.67 8.35
N ILE A 76 -0.68 0.93 7.54
CA ILE A 76 -1.02 0.07 6.40
C ILE A 76 0.13 0.09 5.39
N ALA A 77 0.62 1.28 5.03
CA ALA A 77 1.72 1.46 4.07
C ALA A 77 3.01 0.74 4.50
N THR A 78 3.37 0.87 5.78
CA THR A 78 4.55 0.21 6.33
C THR A 78 4.40 -1.31 6.31
N ASN A 79 3.23 -1.83 6.70
CA ASN A 79 2.99 -3.27 6.66
C ASN A 79 3.04 -3.82 5.23
N ALA A 80 2.35 -3.19 4.28
CA ALA A 80 2.36 -3.62 2.88
C ALA A 80 3.79 -3.60 2.29
N ALA A 81 4.58 -2.58 2.60
CA ALA A 81 5.96 -2.49 2.12
C ALA A 81 6.89 -3.53 2.77
N LEU A 82 6.67 -3.90 4.04
CA LEU A 82 7.43 -4.98 4.69
C LEU A 82 7.05 -6.35 4.11
N ASP A 83 5.76 -6.56 3.86
CA ASP A 83 5.25 -7.79 3.24
C ASP A 83 5.86 -7.98 1.84
N GLU A 84 5.98 -6.90 1.06
CA GLU A 84 6.62 -6.92 -0.27
C GLU A 84 8.09 -7.36 -0.19
N ILE A 85 8.87 -6.77 0.72
CA ILE A 85 10.29 -7.15 0.92
C ILE A 85 10.40 -8.62 1.37
N GLN A 86 9.48 -9.07 2.23
CA GLN A 86 9.49 -10.44 2.70
C GLN A 86 9.15 -11.42 1.57
N LEU A 87 8.22 -11.08 0.69
CA LEU A 87 7.87 -11.86 -0.49
C LEU A 87 9.05 -11.94 -1.46
N GLU A 88 9.69 -10.81 -1.78
CA GLU A 88 10.88 -10.77 -2.65
C GLU A 88 12.00 -11.64 -2.06
N GLY A 89 12.25 -11.57 -0.76
CA GLY A 89 13.19 -12.47 -0.08
C GLY A 89 12.85 -13.96 -0.26
N GLN A 90 11.57 -14.33 -0.25
CA GLN A 90 11.12 -15.71 -0.50
C GLN A 90 11.24 -16.10 -1.99
N LEU A 91 10.94 -15.18 -2.90
CA LEU A 91 11.06 -15.39 -4.34
C LEU A 91 12.52 -15.51 -4.77
N LEU A 92 13.44 -14.71 -4.22
CA LEU A 92 14.88 -14.84 -4.43
C LEU A 92 15.44 -16.16 -3.89
N ASN A 93 14.94 -16.63 -2.75
CA ASN A 93 15.30 -17.94 -2.21
C ASN A 93 14.74 -19.10 -3.06
N SER A 94 13.56 -18.93 -3.67
CA SER A 94 12.96 -19.93 -4.57
C SER A 94 13.54 -19.91 -5.99
N THR A 95 13.91 -18.74 -6.52
CA THR A 95 14.54 -18.60 -7.85
C THR A 95 16.00 -19.06 -7.84
N LYS A 96 16.70 -18.97 -6.70
CA LYS A 96 17.98 -19.68 -6.53
C LYS A 96 17.83 -21.18 -6.79
N THR A 97 16.74 -21.82 -6.34
CA THR A 97 16.46 -23.23 -6.60
C THR A 97 16.15 -23.52 -8.09
N LEU A 98 15.49 -22.61 -8.80
CA LEU A 98 15.16 -22.79 -10.23
C LEU A 98 16.33 -22.51 -11.19
N SER A 99 17.37 -21.80 -10.75
CA SER A 99 18.60 -21.61 -11.54
C SER A 99 19.47 -22.89 -11.67
N PHE A 100 19.16 -23.94 -10.90
CA PHE A 100 19.78 -25.27 -11.00
C PHE A 100 19.13 -26.17 -12.09
N LEU A 101 18.02 -25.75 -12.70
CA LEU A 101 17.37 -26.43 -13.82
C LEU A 101 17.75 -25.76 -15.15
N LYS A 102 19.05 -25.70 -15.46
CA LYS A 102 19.45 -25.61 -16.88
C LYS A 102 19.31 -27.01 -17.49
N PRO A 103 18.54 -27.20 -18.58
CA PRO A 103 18.53 -28.48 -19.27
C PRO A 103 19.95 -28.74 -19.81
N GLN A 104 20.52 -29.88 -19.41
CA GLN A 104 21.67 -30.48 -20.08
C GLN A 104 21.24 -30.73 -21.53
N LYS A 105 21.72 -29.88 -22.44
CA LYS A 105 21.55 -30.14 -23.88
C LYS A 105 22.42 -31.33 -24.26
N SER A 106 21.79 -32.24 -25.00
CA SER A 106 22.33 -33.46 -25.60
C SER A 106 23.52 -33.22 -26.52
#